data_AF-A0A9E3X9Y0-F1
#
_entry.id   AF-A0A9E3X9Y0-F1
#
_cell.length_a   1.000
_cell.length_b   1.000
_cell.length_c   1.000
_cell.angle_alpha   90.00
_cell.angle_beta   90.00
_cell.angle_gamma   90.00
#
_symmetry.space_group_name_H-M   'P 1'
#
loop_
_entity.id
_entity.type
_entity.pdbx_description
1 polymer ?
#
loop_
_entity_poly.entity_id
_entity_poly.type
_entity_poly.pdbx_seq_one_letter_code
_entity_poly.pdbx_strand_id
1 'polypeptide(L)'
;MKYAKLLIALLVLTGWTIAQEHLLISEVAKQPNSGEFIEIFNPTAAPVALDNYYLADYNEYYKLVNNEFTSVSSDFMVQFPAGTVIAPNEVLVIALEGNGLPGVADFEIESTDPAVPDMVPLYVTGSAGLTNSSEMVVLFVWDGSSDLVQDVDYLTWGGSTDNFADKTGIAIDGPDPDSDPSTYLPDTPTTSQLSISSDHGDGESFQRLSGTENDETSSGGNGLLGHNETSENFAASFLVGGSNAGSGFGTPLISNIVQTPTAPTEAENVTVSADISDDGTLTSTQIIFTLNSGAPDSVAMTQTGGTAYEGTIPAQPAGTEV
;
A
#
# COMPACT_ATOMS: atom_id res chain seq x y z
N MET A 1 40.33 -26.83 -1.49
CA MET A 1 39.03 -26.53 -0.89
C MET A 1 38.34 -25.56 -1.85
N LYS A 2 37.41 -26.08 -2.67
CA LYS A 2 36.66 -25.25 -3.62
C LYS A 2 35.48 -24.67 -2.84
N TYR A 3 35.39 -23.35 -2.79
CA TYR A 3 34.26 -22.65 -2.18
C TYR A 3 33.07 -22.70 -3.16
N ALA A 4 31.98 -23.36 -2.77
CA ALA A 4 30.74 -23.37 -3.52
C ALA A 4 29.82 -22.25 -3.00
N LYS A 5 29.16 -21.54 -3.91
CA LYS A 5 28.22 -20.46 -3.59
C LYS A 5 26.84 -21.07 -3.37
N LEU A 6 26.34 -20.98 -2.14
CA LEU A 6 24.99 -21.37 -1.77
C LEU A 6 23.98 -20.37 -2.39
N LEU A 7 22.99 -20.89 -3.11
CA LEU A 7 21.82 -20.13 -3.54
C LEU A 7 20.66 -20.55 -2.62
N ILE A 8 20.23 -19.63 -1.73
CA ILE A 8 19.06 -19.83 -0.85
C ILE A 8 17.87 -19.21 -1.56
N ALA A 9 16.83 -19.99 -1.82
CA ALA A 9 15.51 -19.48 -2.20
C ALA A 9 14.53 -19.85 -1.08
N LEU A 10 13.62 -18.93 -0.73
CA LEU A 10 12.58 -19.12 0.28
C LEU A 10 11.22 -18.97 -0.40
N LEU A 11 10.25 -19.81 -0.04
CA LEU A 11 8.89 -19.77 -0.57
C LEU A 11 7.90 -19.59 0.60
N VAL A 12 7.01 -18.61 0.48
CA VAL A 12 5.94 -18.31 1.43
C VAL A 12 4.60 -18.61 0.76
N LEU A 13 3.70 -19.27 1.48
CA LEU A 13 2.27 -19.35 1.17
C LEU A 13 1.51 -18.65 2.31
N THR A 14 0.31 -18.13 2.05
CA THR A 14 -0.50 -17.34 2.99
C THR A 14 -1.90 -17.95 3.21
N GLY A 15 -2.51 -17.66 4.37
CA GLY A 15 -3.89 -18.07 4.68
C GLY A 15 -4.53 -17.28 5.84
N TRP A 16 -5.63 -16.60 5.51
CA TRP A 16 -6.68 -15.90 6.29
C TRP A 16 -6.26 -14.99 7.46
N THR A 17 -6.09 -13.70 7.14
CA THR A 17 -6.21 -12.53 8.02
C THR A 17 -7.69 -12.15 8.24
N ILE A 18 -7.99 -11.37 9.29
CA ILE A 18 -9.26 -10.61 9.34
C ILE A 18 -9.20 -9.65 8.15
N ALA A 19 -10.02 -9.90 7.13
CA ALA A 19 -10.01 -9.06 5.94
C ALA A 19 -10.52 -7.67 6.30
N GLN A 20 -9.73 -6.64 6.01
CA GLN A 20 -10.22 -5.28 5.85
C GLN A 20 -11.40 -5.32 4.87
N GLU A 21 -12.51 -4.64 5.20
CA GLU A 21 -13.76 -4.74 4.44
C GLU A 21 -13.86 -3.71 3.30
N HIS A 22 -12.81 -2.92 3.08
CA HIS A 22 -12.70 -1.92 2.04
C HIS A 22 -11.31 -1.90 1.38
N LEU A 23 -11.18 -1.12 0.31
CA LEU A 23 -9.92 -0.93 -0.40
C LEU A 23 -8.94 -0.13 0.44
N LEU A 24 -7.66 -0.31 0.15
CA LEU A 24 -6.57 0.39 0.82
C LEU A 24 -5.66 1.07 -0.20
N ILE A 25 -5.15 2.24 0.11
CA ILE A 25 -3.95 2.82 -0.49
C ILE A 25 -2.76 1.98 -0.02
N SER A 26 -2.13 1.26 -0.93
CA SER A 26 -1.07 0.31 -0.62
C SER A 26 0.33 0.87 -0.86
N GLU A 27 0.50 1.76 -1.83
CA GLU A 27 1.80 2.35 -2.15
C GLU A 27 1.64 3.76 -2.73
N VAL A 28 2.49 4.69 -2.31
CA VAL A 28 2.54 6.03 -2.90
C VAL A 28 4.00 6.42 -3.13
N ALA A 29 4.33 6.77 -4.38
CA ALA A 29 5.59 7.43 -4.70
C ALA A 29 5.30 8.87 -5.13
N LYS A 30 5.90 9.84 -4.43
CA LYS A 30 5.78 11.27 -4.74
C LYS A 30 6.96 11.87 -5.50
N GLN A 31 7.94 11.04 -5.89
CA GLN A 31 9.10 11.48 -6.68
C GLN A 31 9.87 10.31 -7.31
N PRO A 32 10.57 10.53 -8.44
CA PRO A 32 10.59 11.79 -9.22
C PRO A 32 9.23 12.03 -9.90
N ASN A 33 8.97 13.23 -10.43
CA ASN A 33 7.68 13.59 -11.05
C ASN A 33 7.16 12.52 -12.04
N SER A 34 8.02 12.04 -12.94
CA SER A 34 7.63 11.00 -13.91
C SER A 34 7.27 9.67 -13.24
N GLY A 35 7.78 9.39 -12.06
CA GLY A 35 7.52 8.17 -11.29
C GLY A 35 6.47 8.34 -10.20
N GLU A 36 5.69 9.41 -10.23
CA GLU A 36 4.62 9.61 -9.26
C GLU A 36 3.45 8.66 -9.52
N PHE A 37 2.99 7.97 -8.47
CA PHE A 37 1.83 7.11 -8.54
C PHE A 37 1.19 6.87 -7.18
N ILE A 38 -0.05 6.38 -7.24
CA ILE A 38 -0.83 5.85 -6.13
C ILE A 38 -1.25 4.43 -6.50
N GLU A 39 -0.96 3.46 -5.65
CA GLU A 39 -1.45 2.09 -5.75
C GLU A 39 -2.57 1.87 -4.76
N ILE A 40 -3.64 1.21 -5.21
CA ILE A 40 -4.70 0.69 -4.34
C ILE A 40 -4.72 -0.83 -4.36
N PHE A 41 -5.09 -1.44 -3.24
CA PHE A 41 -5.23 -2.88 -3.07
C PHE A 41 -6.64 -3.25 -2.61
N ASN A 42 -7.14 -4.40 -3.09
CA ASN A 42 -8.38 -5.00 -2.60
C ASN A 42 -8.10 -6.16 -1.61
N PRO A 43 -8.11 -5.90 -0.29
CA PRO A 43 -7.96 -6.93 0.73
C PRO A 43 -9.24 -7.74 0.97
N THR A 44 -10.37 -7.34 0.38
CA THR A 44 -11.65 -7.98 0.62
C THR A 44 -11.74 -9.34 -0.07
N ALA A 45 -12.64 -10.19 0.40
CA ALA A 45 -12.87 -11.51 -0.21
C ALA A 45 -13.70 -11.47 -1.51
N ALA A 46 -14.13 -10.28 -1.96
CA ALA A 46 -15.00 -10.11 -3.12
C ALA A 46 -14.46 -9.06 -4.11
N PRO A 47 -14.82 -9.15 -5.41
CA PRO A 47 -14.53 -8.06 -6.33
C PRO A 47 -15.25 -6.77 -5.90
N VAL A 48 -14.58 -5.63 -6.01
CA VAL A 48 -15.14 -4.30 -5.70
C VAL A 48 -15.31 -3.52 -7.00
N ALA A 49 -16.52 -3.03 -7.25
CA ALA A 49 -16.80 -2.15 -8.38
C ALA A 49 -16.42 -0.71 -8.03
N LEU A 50 -15.70 -0.04 -8.92
CA LEU A 50 -15.11 1.28 -8.68
C LEU A 50 -15.91 2.45 -9.25
N ASP A 51 -17.13 2.21 -9.76
CA ASP A 51 -17.94 3.23 -10.42
C ASP A 51 -18.18 4.48 -9.56
N ASN A 52 -18.17 4.35 -8.23
CA ASN A 52 -18.39 5.45 -7.28
C ASN A 52 -17.14 5.84 -6.50
N TYR A 53 -15.95 5.38 -6.91
CA TYR A 53 -14.69 5.66 -6.23
C TYR A 53 -13.95 6.82 -6.90
N TYR A 54 -13.34 7.65 -6.06
CA TYR A 54 -12.63 8.85 -6.44
C TYR A 54 -11.27 8.93 -5.74
N LEU A 55 -10.32 9.59 -6.39
CA LEU A 55 -9.01 9.93 -5.82
C LEU A 55 -8.81 11.44 -5.88
N ALA A 56 -8.26 11.99 -4.79
CA ALA A 56 -7.84 13.39 -4.69
C ALA A 56 -6.66 13.55 -3.75
N ASP A 57 -5.98 14.69 -3.86
CA ASP A 57 -4.78 15.06 -3.08
C ASP A 57 -4.92 16.38 -2.30
N TYR A 58 -6.15 16.87 -2.11
CA TYR A 58 -6.43 18.12 -1.40
C TYR A 58 -7.55 17.98 -0.38
N ASN A 59 -7.46 18.70 0.73
CA ASN A 59 -8.27 18.48 1.94
C ASN A 59 -9.73 18.95 1.88
N GLU A 60 -10.11 19.68 0.83
CA GLU A 60 -11.50 20.11 0.59
C GLU A 60 -12.24 19.22 -0.43
N TYR A 61 -11.68 18.05 -0.78
CA TYR A 61 -12.24 17.08 -1.75
C TYR A 61 -13.73 16.79 -1.57
N TYR A 62 -14.22 16.79 -0.33
CA TYR A 62 -15.61 16.52 0.01
C TYR A 62 -16.60 17.56 -0.50
N LYS A 63 -16.14 18.74 -0.95
CA LYS A 63 -17.00 19.76 -1.60
C LYS A 63 -17.38 19.42 -3.04
N LEU A 64 -16.82 18.34 -3.59
CA LEU A 64 -17.27 17.65 -4.81
C LEU A 64 -18.79 17.58 -4.93
N VAL A 65 -19.49 17.33 -3.82
CA VAL A 65 -20.95 17.16 -3.78
C VAL A 65 -21.70 18.37 -4.33
N ASN A 66 -21.10 19.56 -4.26
CA ASN A 66 -21.60 20.82 -4.82
C ASN A 66 -20.85 21.27 -6.07
N ASN A 67 -20.07 20.37 -6.68
CA ASN A 67 -19.22 20.63 -7.84
C ASN A 67 -18.23 21.79 -7.58
N GLU A 68 -17.69 21.84 -6.36
CA GLU A 68 -16.64 22.76 -5.95
C GLU A 68 -15.30 22.01 -5.88
N PHE A 69 -14.26 22.62 -6.44
CA PHE A 69 -12.91 22.05 -6.52
C PHE A 69 -11.90 23.07 -5.99
N THR A 70 -10.70 22.59 -5.67
CA THR A 70 -9.53 23.42 -5.38
C THR A 70 -9.21 24.41 -6.51
N SER A 71 -8.40 25.42 -6.19
CA SER A 71 -7.84 26.37 -7.15
C SER A 71 -6.32 26.23 -7.33
N VAL A 72 -5.71 25.27 -6.64
CA VAL A 72 -4.30 24.95 -6.75
C VAL A 72 -4.13 24.07 -8.00
N SER A 73 -3.11 24.36 -8.81
CA SER A 73 -2.91 23.66 -10.08
C SER A 73 -2.22 22.30 -9.95
N SER A 74 -1.50 22.06 -8.84
CA SER A 74 -0.90 20.75 -8.57
C SER A 74 -1.91 19.71 -8.11
N ASP A 75 -3.00 20.16 -7.49
CA ASP A 75 -4.02 19.25 -7.00
C ASP A 75 -4.82 18.60 -8.15
N PHE A 76 -5.36 17.41 -7.88
CA PHE A 76 -6.27 16.70 -8.77
C PHE A 76 -7.49 16.09 -8.06
N MET A 77 -8.54 15.86 -8.83
CA MET A 77 -9.71 15.05 -8.50
C MET A 77 -10.06 14.20 -9.73
N VAL A 78 -10.04 12.88 -9.56
CA VAL A 78 -10.36 11.93 -10.61
C VAL A 78 -11.31 10.85 -10.11
N GLN A 79 -12.04 10.22 -11.03
CA GLN A 79 -12.91 9.07 -10.78
C GLN A 79 -12.40 7.86 -11.59
N PHE A 80 -12.59 6.65 -11.07
CA PHE A 80 -12.29 5.46 -11.86
C PHE A 80 -13.23 5.34 -13.07
N PRO A 81 -12.77 4.84 -14.23
CA PRO A 81 -13.62 4.62 -15.39
C PRO A 81 -14.79 3.67 -15.08
N ALA A 82 -15.95 3.95 -15.68
CA ALA A 82 -17.15 3.15 -15.46
C ALA A 82 -16.95 1.66 -15.80
N GLY A 83 -17.46 0.78 -14.95
CA GLY A 83 -17.30 -0.67 -15.06
C GLY A 83 -15.93 -1.20 -14.63
N THR A 84 -15.05 -0.37 -14.08
CA THR A 84 -13.80 -0.83 -13.46
C THR A 84 -14.12 -1.68 -12.22
N VAL A 85 -13.47 -2.83 -12.11
CA VAL A 85 -13.61 -3.77 -10.99
C VAL A 85 -12.22 -4.23 -10.60
N ILE A 86 -11.92 -4.19 -9.30
CA ILE A 86 -10.70 -4.76 -8.72
C ILE A 86 -11.05 -6.09 -8.05
N ALA A 87 -10.42 -7.20 -8.46
CA ALA A 87 -10.72 -8.51 -7.88
C ALA A 87 -10.04 -8.67 -6.49
N PRO A 88 -10.43 -9.68 -5.70
CA PRO A 88 -9.77 -9.97 -4.42
C PRO A 88 -8.27 -10.17 -4.57
N ASN A 89 -7.48 -9.51 -3.71
CA ASN A 89 -6.02 -9.52 -3.69
C ASN A 89 -5.35 -9.00 -4.98
N GLU A 90 -6.07 -8.19 -5.76
CA GLU A 90 -5.48 -7.44 -6.85
C GLU A 90 -5.11 -6.02 -6.40
N VAL A 91 -4.19 -5.43 -7.16
CA VAL A 91 -3.85 -4.01 -7.09
C VAL A 91 -4.28 -3.29 -8.35
N LEU A 92 -4.43 -1.98 -8.24
CA LEU A 92 -4.41 -1.07 -9.38
C LEU A 92 -3.36 0.01 -9.13
N VAL A 93 -2.49 0.23 -10.11
CA VAL A 93 -1.50 1.31 -10.09
C VAL A 93 -2.01 2.48 -10.92
N ILE A 94 -2.17 3.64 -10.29
CA ILE A 94 -2.60 4.89 -10.90
C ILE A 94 -1.39 5.82 -11.00
N ALA A 95 -0.81 5.93 -12.19
CA ALA A 95 0.29 6.85 -12.45
C ALA A 95 -0.21 8.29 -12.62
N LEU A 96 0.59 9.28 -12.22
CA LEU A 96 0.35 10.66 -12.64
C LEU A 96 0.65 10.79 -14.14
N GLU A 97 1.86 10.39 -14.54
CA GLU A 97 2.30 10.28 -15.93
C GLU A 97 2.46 8.79 -16.33
N GLY A 98 1.57 8.25 -17.16
CA GLY A 98 1.65 6.86 -17.64
C GLY A 98 2.98 6.52 -18.34
N ASN A 99 3.59 7.47 -19.05
CA ASN A 99 4.89 7.28 -19.72
C ASN A 99 6.04 6.97 -18.74
N GLY A 100 5.91 7.34 -17.48
CA GLY A 100 6.96 7.10 -16.48
C GLY A 100 6.85 5.78 -15.73
N LEU A 101 5.72 5.07 -15.88
CA LEU A 101 5.48 3.72 -15.33
C LEU A 101 5.01 2.72 -16.43
N PRO A 102 5.74 2.60 -17.56
CA PRO A 102 5.28 1.85 -18.72
C PRO A 102 5.16 0.35 -18.42
N GLY A 103 3.97 -0.20 -18.65
CA GLY A 103 3.67 -1.61 -18.42
C GLY A 103 3.47 -2.00 -16.95
N VAL A 104 3.44 -1.02 -16.05
CA VAL A 104 3.09 -1.18 -14.62
C VAL A 104 1.78 -0.47 -14.30
N ALA A 105 1.57 0.75 -14.80
CA ALA A 105 0.36 1.50 -14.56
C ALA A 105 -0.88 0.85 -15.21
N ASP A 106 -1.96 0.73 -14.43
CA ASP A 106 -3.28 0.32 -14.90
C ASP A 106 -4.10 1.52 -15.39
N PHE A 107 -3.89 2.68 -14.76
CA PHE A 107 -4.49 3.95 -15.14
C PHE A 107 -3.48 5.11 -15.09
N GLU A 108 -3.75 6.18 -15.81
CA GLU A 108 -3.02 7.45 -15.68
C GLU A 108 -3.93 8.68 -15.52
N ILE A 109 -3.39 9.77 -14.96
CA ILE A 109 -4.13 11.01 -14.69
C ILE A 109 -3.88 12.09 -15.77
N GLU A 110 -2.64 12.26 -16.23
CA GLU A 110 -2.27 13.34 -17.16
C GLU A 110 -2.38 12.97 -18.66
N SER A 111 -2.83 11.75 -18.99
CA SER A 111 -3.02 11.28 -20.38
C SER A 111 -1.76 11.39 -21.25
N THR A 112 -0.63 10.95 -20.71
CA THR A 112 0.68 11.04 -21.34
C THR A 112 1.02 9.83 -22.22
N ASP A 113 0.54 8.64 -21.88
CA ASP A 113 0.77 7.38 -22.61
C ASP A 113 -0.56 6.78 -23.13
N PRO A 114 -0.86 6.87 -24.44
CA PRO A 114 -2.11 6.34 -24.99
C PRO A 114 -2.29 4.82 -24.87
N ALA A 115 -1.28 4.08 -24.40
CA ALA A 115 -1.39 2.66 -24.08
C ALA A 115 -1.94 2.40 -22.66
N VAL A 116 -1.90 3.40 -21.78
CA VAL A 116 -2.43 3.34 -20.42
C VAL A 116 -3.82 3.99 -20.42
N PRO A 117 -4.88 3.32 -19.95
CA PRO A 117 -6.19 3.93 -19.81
C PRO A 117 -6.20 5.16 -18.90
N ASP A 118 -6.95 6.19 -19.28
CA ASP A 118 -7.09 7.40 -18.46
C ASP A 118 -8.07 7.17 -17.30
N MET A 119 -7.77 7.76 -16.14
CA MET A 119 -8.77 8.09 -15.13
C MET A 119 -9.76 9.13 -15.68
N VAL A 120 -10.97 9.21 -15.11
CA VAL A 120 -11.97 10.22 -15.52
C VAL A 120 -11.69 11.53 -14.76
N PRO A 121 -11.25 12.61 -15.43
CA PRO A 121 -10.91 13.84 -14.74
C PRO A 121 -12.15 14.64 -14.34
N LEU A 122 -12.25 15.02 -13.07
CA LEU A 122 -13.19 16.04 -12.57
C LEU A 122 -12.49 17.39 -12.40
N TYR A 123 -11.25 17.34 -11.89
CA TYR A 123 -10.33 18.48 -11.84
C TYR A 123 -8.91 17.97 -12.05
N VAL A 124 -8.30 18.26 -13.20
CA VAL A 124 -6.89 17.96 -13.48
C VAL A 124 -6.33 19.14 -14.27
N THR A 125 -5.17 19.64 -13.88
CA THR A 125 -4.45 20.65 -14.66
C THR A 125 -3.15 20.06 -15.21
N GLY A 126 -2.49 20.72 -16.16
CA GLY A 126 -1.22 20.23 -16.74
C GLY A 126 0.00 20.41 -15.82
N SER A 127 -0.23 20.37 -14.51
CA SER A 127 0.79 20.45 -13.47
C SER A 127 0.39 19.57 -12.29
N ALA A 128 -0.52 18.62 -12.51
CA ALA A 128 -1.02 17.75 -11.46
C ALA A 128 0.14 16.90 -10.95
N GLY A 129 0.24 16.72 -9.65
CA GLY A 129 1.36 15.95 -9.11
C GLY A 129 1.45 16.05 -7.60
N LEU A 130 2.23 15.13 -7.04
CA LEU A 130 2.33 14.94 -5.62
C LEU A 130 3.45 15.81 -5.02
N THR A 131 3.11 16.72 -4.12
CA THR A 131 4.08 17.64 -3.52
C THR A 131 5.05 16.91 -2.59
N ASN A 132 6.33 16.99 -2.93
CA ASN A 132 7.41 16.37 -2.18
C ASN A 132 7.47 16.72 -0.68
N SER A 133 7.15 17.96 -0.30
CA SER A 133 7.36 18.45 1.07
C SER A 133 6.27 18.08 2.05
N SER A 134 5.00 18.11 1.63
CA SER A 134 3.84 17.73 2.43
C SER A 134 2.60 17.78 1.57
N GLU A 135 1.77 16.77 1.70
CA GLU A 135 0.47 16.66 1.03
C GLU A 135 -0.33 15.51 1.66
N MET A 136 -1.44 15.18 1.02
CA MET A 136 -2.29 14.05 1.35
C MET A 136 -2.76 13.35 0.08
N VAL A 137 -3.23 12.11 0.21
CA VAL A 137 -4.04 11.42 -0.80
C VAL A 137 -5.23 10.80 -0.08
N VAL A 138 -6.40 10.85 -0.71
CA VAL A 138 -7.61 10.19 -0.22
C VAL A 138 -8.24 9.36 -1.34
N LEU A 139 -8.58 8.13 -0.98
CA LEU A 139 -9.55 7.32 -1.71
C LEU A 139 -10.89 7.48 -1.00
N PHE A 140 -11.95 7.81 -1.73
CA PHE A 140 -13.27 8.00 -1.14
C PHE A 140 -14.38 7.59 -2.11
N VAL A 141 -15.59 7.42 -1.58
CA VAL A 141 -16.79 7.11 -2.38
C VAL A 141 -17.84 8.20 -2.32
N TRP A 142 -18.52 8.38 -3.44
CA TRP A 142 -19.72 9.19 -3.54
C TRP A 142 -20.64 8.64 -4.62
N ASP A 143 -21.94 8.58 -4.36
CA ASP A 143 -22.92 8.00 -5.28
C ASP A 143 -23.46 8.98 -6.33
N GLY A 144 -22.98 10.23 -6.31
CA GLY A 144 -23.45 11.31 -7.19
C GLY A 144 -24.74 11.99 -6.74
N SER A 145 -25.29 11.62 -5.58
CA SER A 145 -26.59 12.10 -5.09
C SER A 145 -26.60 12.48 -3.61
N SER A 146 -25.92 11.73 -2.75
CA SER A 146 -25.92 11.94 -1.30
C SER A 146 -25.23 13.24 -0.90
N ASP A 147 -25.64 13.82 0.23
CA ASP A 147 -25.02 15.03 0.80
C ASP A 147 -23.53 14.89 1.11
N LEU A 148 -23.12 13.70 1.55
CA LEU A 148 -21.80 13.46 2.09
C LEU A 148 -21.05 12.42 1.25
N VAL A 149 -19.75 12.59 1.18
CA VAL A 149 -18.82 11.54 0.74
C VAL A 149 -18.50 10.63 1.92
N GLN A 150 -18.04 9.42 1.65
CA GLN A 150 -17.47 8.54 2.67
C GLN A 150 -16.02 8.26 2.33
N ASP A 151 -15.14 8.43 3.30
CA ASP A 151 -13.71 8.19 3.13
C ASP A 151 -13.47 6.68 3.07
N VAL A 152 -12.48 6.23 2.30
CA VAL A 152 -12.15 4.80 2.18
C VAL A 152 -10.77 4.51 2.72
N ASP A 153 -9.79 5.35 2.38
CA ASP A 153 -8.45 5.31 2.94
C ASP A 153 -7.83 6.71 2.77
N TYR A 154 -6.91 7.06 3.65
CA TYR A 154 -6.33 8.38 3.78
C TYR A 154 -4.84 8.28 4.13
N LEU A 155 -3.99 8.95 3.36
CA LEU A 155 -2.55 9.00 3.63
C LEU A 155 -2.05 10.44 3.65
N THR A 156 -1.17 10.77 4.59
CA THR A 156 -0.50 12.09 4.63
C THR A 156 0.99 11.97 4.87
N TRP A 157 1.74 12.94 4.35
CA TRP A 157 3.19 13.07 4.61
C TRP A 157 3.59 14.52 4.84
N GLY A 158 4.79 14.72 5.41
CA GLY A 158 5.39 16.03 5.62
C GLY A 158 4.84 16.85 6.79
N GLY A 159 3.67 16.49 7.33
CA GLY A 159 3.17 16.99 8.60
C GLY A 159 2.60 18.42 8.59
N SER A 160 2.35 19.02 7.42
CA SER A 160 1.70 20.33 7.33
C SER A 160 0.20 20.18 7.56
N THR A 161 -0.29 20.67 8.71
CA THR A 161 -1.72 20.58 9.07
C THR A 161 -2.64 21.32 8.11
N ASP A 162 -2.11 22.26 7.31
CA ASP A 162 -2.87 22.96 6.27
C ASP A 162 -3.35 22.02 5.16
N ASN A 163 -2.70 20.87 4.99
CA ASN A 163 -3.06 19.83 4.00
C ASN A 163 -3.99 18.76 4.59
N PHE A 164 -4.28 18.81 5.89
CA PHE A 164 -5.03 17.75 6.55
C PHE A 164 -6.53 17.97 6.40
N ALA A 165 -7.28 16.89 6.21
CA ALA A 165 -8.72 16.92 6.09
C ALA A 165 -9.35 17.23 7.45
N ASP A 166 -10.27 18.20 7.49
CA ASP A 166 -11.10 18.47 8.66
C ASP A 166 -12.51 18.80 8.22
N LYS A 167 -13.44 17.88 8.54
CA LYS A 167 -14.87 18.04 8.27
C LYS A 167 -15.66 18.37 9.54
N THR A 168 -14.98 18.66 10.65
CA THR A 168 -15.63 18.91 11.95
C THR A 168 -16.58 20.10 11.88
N GLY A 169 -17.86 19.86 12.16
CA GLY A 169 -18.88 20.90 12.16
C GLY A 169 -19.30 21.37 10.76
N ILE A 170 -18.82 20.69 9.71
CA ILE A 170 -19.25 20.93 8.34
C ILE A 170 -20.58 20.22 8.12
N ALA A 171 -21.58 20.99 7.68
CA ALA A 171 -22.86 20.49 7.19
C ALA A 171 -23.02 20.92 5.73
N ILE A 172 -23.39 19.98 4.86
CA ILE A 172 -23.50 20.20 3.42
C ILE A 172 -24.81 19.61 2.92
N ASP A 173 -25.46 20.36 2.05
CA ASP A 173 -26.62 19.97 1.26
C ASP A 173 -26.08 19.59 -0.14
N GLY A 174 -26.25 18.33 -0.53
CA GLY A 174 -25.80 17.79 -1.81
C GLY A 174 -26.88 17.87 -2.88
N PRO A 175 -26.74 17.10 -3.99
CA PRO A 175 -27.68 17.13 -5.10
C PRO A 175 -28.90 16.22 -4.89
N ASP A 176 -29.23 15.88 -3.64
CA ASP A 176 -30.39 15.07 -3.33
C ASP A 176 -31.71 15.86 -3.51
N PRO A 177 -32.91 15.22 -3.43
CA PRO A 177 -34.16 15.90 -3.74
C PRO A 177 -34.61 16.98 -2.74
N ASP A 178 -34.06 17.04 -1.53
CA ASP A 178 -34.48 18.01 -0.53
C ASP A 178 -33.49 19.18 -0.41
N SER A 179 -33.41 19.80 0.76
CA SER A 179 -32.53 20.95 1.00
C SER A 179 -32.01 20.94 2.44
N ASP A 180 -32.13 19.81 3.13
CA ASP A 180 -31.80 19.63 4.53
C ASP A 180 -30.37 19.06 4.59
N PRO A 181 -29.36 19.84 5.00
CA PRO A 181 -27.98 19.37 4.95
C PRO A 181 -27.69 18.28 5.98
N SER A 182 -26.90 17.29 5.57
CA SER A 182 -26.26 16.32 6.46
C SER A 182 -24.97 16.88 7.07
N THR A 183 -24.61 16.42 8.27
CA THR A 183 -23.44 16.89 9.01
C THR A 183 -22.42 15.77 9.16
N TYR A 184 -21.15 16.06 8.84
CA TYR A 184 -20.04 15.13 9.10
C TYR A 184 -19.83 14.94 10.60
N LEU A 185 -19.47 13.71 10.98
CA LEU A 185 -18.96 13.42 12.31
C LEU A 185 -17.57 14.05 12.49
N PRO A 186 -17.19 14.42 13.73
CA PRO A 186 -15.84 14.90 13.99
C PRO A 186 -14.85 13.73 13.96
N ASP A 187 -14.04 13.67 12.92
CA ASP A 187 -12.86 12.79 12.84
C ASP A 187 -11.70 13.32 13.69
N THR A 188 -10.51 12.71 13.58
CA THR A 188 -9.33 13.14 14.32
C THR A 188 -8.97 14.58 13.95
N PRO A 189 -8.87 15.53 14.92
CA PRO A 189 -8.52 16.91 14.62
C PRO A 189 -7.13 17.02 13.97
N THR A 190 -6.93 17.95 13.05
CA THR A 190 -5.67 18.13 12.31
C THR A 190 -4.42 18.22 13.19
N THR A 191 -4.54 18.79 14.40
CA THR A 191 -3.45 18.88 15.39
C THR A 191 -3.04 17.54 16.03
N SER A 192 -3.84 16.50 15.84
CA SER A 192 -3.64 15.14 16.40
C SER A 192 -3.57 14.06 15.31
N GLN A 193 -3.89 14.40 14.04
CA GLN A 193 -3.64 13.50 12.92
C GLN A 193 -2.15 13.21 12.81
N LEU A 194 -1.85 11.98 12.42
CA LEU A 194 -0.48 11.54 12.16
C LEU A 194 -0.16 11.75 10.68
N SER A 195 1.13 11.78 10.36
CA SER A 195 1.63 11.75 8.99
C SER A 195 2.81 10.79 8.92
N ILE A 196 3.09 10.26 7.75
CA ILE A 196 4.37 9.58 7.53
C ILE A 196 5.50 10.57 7.87
N SER A 197 6.37 10.13 8.78
CA SER A 197 7.44 10.97 9.34
C SER A 197 8.79 10.80 8.63
N SER A 198 8.96 9.68 7.93
CA SER A 198 10.09 9.42 7.03
C SER A 198 9.81 9.99 5.65
N ASP A 199 10.84 10.50 4.98
CA ASP A 199 10.78 10.88 3.57
C ASP A 199 11.43 9.77 2.73
N HIS A 200 11.04 9.65 1.46
CA HIS A 200 11.59 8.68 0.50
C HIS A 200 12.22 9.41 -0.69
N GLY A 201 13.27 8.87 -1.31
CA GLY A 201 13.90 9.45 -2.50
C GLY A 201 13.36 8.91 -3.82
N ASP A 202 14.06 9.25 -4.92
CA ASP A 202 13.78 8.69 -6.25
C ASP A 202 13.90 7.16 -6.26
N GLY A 203 12.88 6.48 -6.79
CA GLY A 203 12.83 5.02 -6.86
C GLY A 203 12.46 4.33 -5.54
N GLU A 204 12.13 5.10 -4.51
CA GLU A 204 11.52 4.64 -3.27
C GLU A 204 10.06 5.11 -3.19
N SER A 205 9.30 4.52 -2.27
CA SER A 205 7.89 4.83 -2.04
C SER A 205 7.52 4.62 -0.57
N PHE A 206 6.37 5.18 -0.17
CA PHE A 206 5.66 4.78 1.03
C PHE A 206 4.90 3.48 0.74
N GLN A 207 5.14 2.43 1.52
CA GLN A 207 4.57 1.10 1.28
C GLN A 207 3.81 0.63 2.51
N ARG A 208 2.54 0.30 2.33
CA ARG A 208 1.70 -0.29 3.37
C ARG A 208 2.22 -1.69 3.70
N LEU A 209 2.37 -1.96 4.99
CA LEU A 209 2.98 -3.18 5.52
C LEU A 209 2.04 -4.38 5.57
N SER A 210 0.72 -4.16 5.53
CA SER A 210 -0.33 -5.17 5.64
C SER A 210 -1.69 -4.58 5.31
N GLY A 211 -2.67 -5.45 5.08
CA GLY A 211 -4.09 -5.07 4.98
C GLY A 211 -4.72 -4.71 6.32
N THR A 212 -4.00 -4.01 7.20
CA THR A 212 -4.50 -3.55 8.51
C THR A 212 -4.10 -2.10 8.69
N GLU A 213 -5.09 -1.26 8.95
CA GLU A 213 -4.88 0.12 9.39
C GLU A 213 -4.62 0.16 10.90
N ASN A 214 -3.34 0.31 11.27
CA ASN A 214 -2.92 0.19 12.66
C ASN A 214 -3.44 1.37 13.49
N ASP A 215 -4.02 1.05 14.65
CA ASP A 215 -4.58 2.01 15.62
C ASP A 215 -5.71 2.91 15.08
N GLU A 216 -6.28 2.58 13.91
CA GLU A 216 -7.45 3.27 13.40
C GLU A 216 -8.68 3.06 14.30
N THR A 217 -9.44 4.13 14.49
CA THR A 217 -10.71 4.10 15.18
C THR A 217 -11.82 3.62 14.23
N SER A 218 -12.21 2.36 14.36
CA SER A 218 -13.18 1.69 13.46
C SER A 218 -14.65 2.09 13.60
N SER A 219 -14.97 3.17 14.33
CA SER A 219 -16.35 3.64 14.46
C SER A 219 -16.45 5.10 14.88
N GLY A 220 -17.55 5.76 14.50
CA GLY A 220 -17.83 7.14 14.89
C GLY A 220 -17.14 8.20 14.03
N GLY A 221 -16.59 7.82 12.88
CA GLY A 221 -16.06 8.72 11.86
C GLY A 221 -16.86 8.68 10.55
N ASN A 222 -16.29 9.30 9.52
CA ASN A 222 -16.93 9.47 8.20
C ASN A 222 -16.50 8.44 7.14
N GLY A 223 -15.69 7.45 7.53
CA GLY A 223 -15.20 6.39 6.65
C GLY A 223 -16.29 5.40 6.22
N LEU A 224 -15.95 4.56 5.25
CA LEU A 224 -16.79 3.47 4.79
C LEU A 224 -16.94 2.49 5.96
N LEU A 225 -18.18 2.23 6.41
CA LEU A 225 -18.52 1.51 7.66
C LEU A 225 -18.40 2.32 8.97
N GLY A 226 -18.12 3.62 8.87
CA GLY A 226 -18.09 4.55 10.00
C GLY A 226 -16.72 4.66 10.69
N HIS A 227 -15.67 4.19 10.03
CA HIS A 227 -14.29 4.33 10.48
C HIS A 227 -13.84 5.81 10.47
N ASN A 228 -12.70 6.10 11.07
CA ASN A 228 -12.09 7.42 11.11
C ASN A 228 -10.69 7.33 10.50
N GLU A 229 -10.59 7.53 9.19
CA GLU A 229 -9.37 7.24 8.42
C GLU A 229 -8.23 8.22 8.77
N THR A 230 -8.59 9.35 9.39
CA THR A 230 -7.61 10.32 9.88
C THR A 230 -6.94 9.93 11.20
N SER A 231 -7.30 8.77 11.78
CA SER A 231 -6.76 8.28 13.06
C SER A 231 -5.63 7.26 12.93
N GLU A 232 -5.34 6.79 11.71
CA GLU A 232 -4.35 5.73 11.48
C GLU A 232 -2.94 6.09 11.97
N ASN A 233 -2.27 5.12 12.58
CA ASN A 233 -0.87 5.19 12.95
C ASN A 233 0.04 4.78 11.78
N PHE A 234 0.31 5.75 10.90
CA PHE A 234 1.13 5.52 9.71
C PHE A 234 2.54 4.98 9.99
N ALA A 235 3.13 5.27 11.16
CA ALA A 235 4.44 4.73 11.53
C ALA A 235 4.42 3.21 11.80
N ALA A 236 3.25 2.66 12.13
CA ALA A 236 3.03 1.23 12.28
C ALA A 236 2.49 0.57 10.99
N SER A 237 1.86 1.35 10.11
CA SER A 237 1.25 0.83 8.89
C SER A 237 2.12 0.95 7.64
N PHE A 238 3.07 1.88 7.59
CA PHE A 238 3.88 2.15 6.41
C PHE A 238 5.38 2.07 6.69
N LEU A 239 6.15 1.60 5.70
CA LEU A 239 7.59 1.78 5.62
C LEU A 239 7.99 2.62 4.40
N VAL A 240 9.24 3.06 4.38
CA VAL A 240 9.90 3.54 3.16
C VAL A 240 10.76 2.42 2.59
N GLY A 241 10.54 2.09 1.32
CA GLY A 241 11.24 1.01 0.62
C GLY A 241 11.46 1.35 -0.84
N GLY A 242 12.28 0.55 -1.53
CA GLY A 242 12.39 0.64 -2.99
C GLY A 242 11.06 0.27 -3.62
N SER A 243 10.58 1.07 -4.57
CA SER A 243 9.22 0.93 -5.10
C SER A 243 8.96 -0.47 -5.66
N ASN A 244 7.77 -0.99 -5.37
CA ASN A 244 7.29 -2.32 -5.76
C ASN A 244 5.91 -2.27 -6.44
N ALA A 245 5.60 -1.17 -7.11
CA ALA A 245 4.33 -0.94 -7.82
C ALA A 245 3.88 -2.17 -8.63
N GLY A 246 2.60 -2.51 -8.52
CA GLY A 246 1.98 -3.69 -9.09
C GLY A 246 2.12 -4.96 -8.24
N SER A 247 2.79 -4.90 -7.08
CA SER A 247 3.03 -6.08 -6.23
C SER A 247 2.11 -6.19 -5.03
N GLY A 248 1.34 -5.13 -4.70
CA GLY A 248 0.52 -5.09 -3.49
C GLY A 248 1.33 -5.00 -2.20
N PHE A 249 0.69 -5.38 -1.09
CA PHE A 249 1.36 -5.40 0.19
C PHE A 249 2.60 -6.27 0.16
N GLY A 250 3.65 -5.74 0.78
CA GLY A 250 5.02 -6.20 0.66
C GLY A 250 5.14 -7.70 0.46
N THR A 251 5.61 -8.11 -0.72
CA THR A 251 6.13 -9.46 -0.94
C THR A 251 6.98 -9.85 0.27
N PRO A 252 6.89 -11.08 0.81
CA PRO A 252 7.60 -11.45 2.03
C PRO A 252 9.06 -11.00 1.96
N LEU A 253 9.40 -10.05 2.81
CA LEU A 253 10.71 -9.44 2.85
C LEU A 253 11.62 -10.35 3.66
N ILE A 254 12.67 -10.85 3.02
CA ILE A 254 13.69 -11.67 3.64
C ILE A 254 14.97 -10.87 3.66
N SER A 255 15.48 -10.61 4.86
CA SER A 255 16.69 -9.84 5.07
C SER A 255 17.60 -10.52 6.09
N ASN A 256 18.80 -9.99 6.28
CA ASN A 256 19.75 -10.43 7.31
C ASN A 256 20.01 -11.94 7.30
N ILE A 257 20.13 -12.54 6.11
CA ILE A 257 20.39 -13.97 5.96
C ILE A 257 21.82 -14.28 6.42
N VAL A 258 21.95 -15.14 7.43
CA VAL A 258 23.24 -15.58 7.97
C VAL A 258 23.27 -17.11 8.06
N GLN A 259 24.40 -17.69 7.65
CA GLN A 259 24.67 -19.13 7.79
C GLN A 259 25.78 -19.36 8.81
N THR A 260 25.57 -20.30 9.73
CA THR A 260 26.57 -20.74 10.71
C THR A 260 26.66 -22.28 10.78
N PRO A 261 27.85 -22.88 10.64
CA PRO A 261 29.12 -22.25 10.28
C PRO A 261 29.15 -21.82 8.80
N THR A 262 29.95 -20.81 8.47
CA THR A 262 30.13 -20.31 7.09
C THR A 262 30.94 -21.26 6.20
N ALA A 263 31.60 -22.25 6.80
CA ALA A 263 32.36 -23.31 6.12
C ALA A 263 32.16 -24.65 6.87
N PRO A 264 30.99 -25.30 6.71
CA PRO A 264 30.66 -26.51 7.44
C PRO A 264 31.55 -27.69 7.05
N THR A 265 31.88 -28.52 8.03
CA THR A 265 32.45 -29.85 7.84
C THR A 265 31.37 -30.92 7.80
N GLU A 266 31.73 -32.13 7.37
CA GLU A 266 30.85 -33.31 7.31
C GLU A 266 30.24 -33.74 8.66
N ALA A 267 30.74 -33.20 9.77
CA ALA A 267 30.26 -33.48 11.11
C ALA A 267 29.33 -32.39 11.68
N GLU A 268 29.14 -31.28 10.96
CA GLU A 268 28.48 -30.09 11.47
C GLU A 268 27.12 -29.88 10.80
N ASN A 269 26.10 -29.63 11.63
CA ASN A 269 24.85 -29.07 11.17
C ASN A 269 25.06 -27.61 10.74
N VAL A 270 24.24 -27.15 9.80
CA VAL A 270 24.24 -25.77 9.34
C VAL A 270 22.96 -25.10 9.81
N THR A 271 23.08 -24.05 10.62
CA THR A 271 21.97 -23.16 10.95
C THR A 271 21.93 -22.00 9.95
N VAL A 272 20.76 -21.72 9.41
CA VAL A 272 20.49 -20.51 8.64
C VAL A 272 19.47 -19.68 9.41
N SER A 273 19.78 -18.41 9.64
CA SER A 273 18.88 -17.42 10.22
C SER A 273 18.55 -16.34 9.20
N ALA A 274 17.35 -15.77 9.29
CA ALA A 274 16.95 -14.61 8.50
C ALA A 274 15.90 -13.81 9.28
N ASP A 275 15.78 -12.52 8.95
CA ASP A 275 14.60 -11.75 9.32
C ASP A 275 13.60 -11.88 8.17
N ILE A 276 12.43 -12.43 8.47
CA ILE A 276 11.32 -12.62 7.54
C ILE A 276 10.14 -11.82 8.07
N SER A 277 9.69 -10.85 7.28
CA SER A 277 8.43 -10.14 7.50
C SER A 277 7.52 -10.39 6.32
N ASP A 278 6.24 -10.55 6.61
CA ASP A 278 5.17 -10.75 5.65
C ASP A 278 3.97 -9.97 6.18
N ASP A 279 3.17 -9.50 5.26
CA ASP A 279 2.04 -8.62 5.47
C ASP A 279 0.78 -9.41 5.90
N GLY A 280 0.83 -10.74 5.82
CA GLY A 280 -0.19 -11.68 6.24
C GLY A 280 0.27 -12.69 7.30
N THR A 281 -0.48 -13.79 7.39
CA THR A 281 -0.07 -14.93 8.23
C THR A 281 0.88 -15.82 7.45
N LEU A 282 2.14 -15.83 7.87
CA LEU A 282 3.17 -16.75 7.35
C LEU A 282 2.72 -18.20 7.50
N THR A 283 2.39 -18.84 6.38
CA THR A 283 1.88 -20.22 6.36
C THR A 283 3.01 -21.24 6.18
N SER A 284 4.15 -20.82 5.62
CA SER A 284 5.38 -21.62 5.53
C SER A 284 6.62 -20.75 5.37
N THR A 285 7.71 -21.14 6.00
CA THR A 285 9.06 -20.59 5.76
C THR A 285 10.03 -21.78 5.60
N GLN A 286 10.77 -21.83 4.49
CA GLN A 286 11.61 -22.97 4.15
C GLN A 286 12.95 -22.54 3.56
N ILE A 287 14.05 -23.10 4.08
CA ILE A 287 15.37 -23.02 3.45
C ILE A 287 15.38 -24.04 2.32
N ILE A 288 15.48 -23.58 1.07
CA ILE A 288 15.73 -24.46 -0.08
C ILE A 288 17.22 -24.52 -0.37
N PHE A 289 17.75 -25.73 -0.52
CA PHE A 289 19.16 -25.99 -0.80
C PHE A 289 19.32 -27.14 -1.80
N THR A 290 20.42 -27.15 -2.53
CA THR A 290 20.80 -28.23 -3.44
C THR A 290 22.06 -28.92 -2.94
N LEU A 291 22.15 -30.23 -3.15
CA LEU A 291 23.35 -31.00 -2.85
C LEU A 291 23.78 -31.79 -4.09
N ASN A 292 25.07 -31.83 -4.39
CA ASN A 292 25.69 -32.57 -5.48
C ASN A 292 25.06 -32.28 -6.87
N SER A 293 24.59 -31.04 -7.09
CA SER A 293 23.82 -30.65 -8.29
C SER A 293 22.54 -31.48 -8.51
N GLY A 294 21.99 -32.07 -7.45
CA GLY A 294 20.75 -32.84 -7.46
C GLY A 294 19.50 -31.96 -7.47
N ALA A 295 18.34 -32.58 -7.27
CA ALA A 295 17.09 -31.85 -7.08
C ALA A 295 17.14 -31.02 -5.79
N PRO A 296 16.48 -29.84 -5.75
CA PRO A 296 16.36 -29.06 -4.52
C PRO A 296 15.69 -29.85 -3.41
N ASP A 297 16.20 -29.71 -2.21
CA ASP A 297 15.63 -30.19 -0.96
C ASP A 297 15.32 -28.99 -0.05
N SER A 298 14.54 -29.20 1.00
CA SER A 298 14.07 -28.13 1.86
C SER A 298 14.02 -28.53 3.33
N VAL A 299 14.33 -27.57 4.21
CA VAL A 299 14.05 -27.67 5.64
C VAL A 299 13.22 -26.47 6.09
N ALA A 300 12.24 -26.72 6.97
CA ALA A 300 11.43 -25.65 7.54
C ALA A 300 12.25 -24.75 8.47
N MET A 301 11.90 -23.48 8.50
CA MET A 301 12.37 -22.55 9.53
C MET A 301 11.32 -22.42 10.64
N THR A 302 11.77 -22.05 11.83
CA THR A 302 10.93 -21.77 12.99
C THR A 302 11.17 -20.35 13.45
N GLN A 303 10.10 -19.62 13.79
CA GLN A 303 10.19 -18.28 14.34
C GLN A 303 10.86 -18.33 15.73
N THR A 304 11.93 -17.57 15.92
CA THR A 304 12.66 -17.48 17.20
C THR A 304 12.33 -16.20 17.96
N GLY A 305 11.74 -15.19 17.30
CA GLY A 305 11.12 -14.02 17.94
C GLY A 305 11.01 -12.83 16.99
N GLY A 306 9.90 -12.07 17.06
CA GLY A 306 9.66 -10.95 16.13
C GLY A 306 9.70 -11.41 14.68
N THR A 307 10.50 -10.76 13.84
CA THR A 307 10.74 -11.17 12.45
C THR A 307 11.83 -12.23 12.30
N ALA A 308 12.49 -12.68 13.37
CA ALA A 308 13.62 -13.62 13.28
C ALA A 308 13.15 -15.08 13.12
N TYR A 309 13.72 -15.77 12.13
CA TYR A 309 13.49 -17.19 11.83
C TYR A 309 14.82 -17.95 11.75
N GLU A 310 14.82 -19.20 12.19
CA GLU A 310 15.96 -20.12 12.08
C GLU A 310 15.55 -21.49 11.56
N GLY A 311 16.37 -22.09 10.71
CA GLY A 311 16.24 -23.49 10.31
C GLY A 311 17.59 -24.19 10.29
N THR A 312 17.59 -25.51 10.43
CA THR A 312 18.82 -26.32 10.51
C THR A 312 18.85 -27.35 9.40
N ILE A 313 19.87 -27.27 8.55
CA ILE A 313 20.22 -28.32 7.59
C ILE A 313 21.13 -29.33 8.33
N PRO A 314 20.77 -30.62 8.40
CA PRO A 314 21.61 -31.63 9.05
C PRO A 314 22.98 -31.78 8.38
N ALA A 315 23.97 -32.25 9.16
CA ALA A 315 25.30 -32.56 8.66
C ALA A 315 25.26 -33.50 7.45
N GLN A 316 26.05 -33.18 6.43
CA GLN A 316 26.08 -33.91 5.17
C GLN A 316 27.29 -34.86 5.09
N PRO A 317 27.17 -36.02 4.43
CA PRO A 317 28.29 -36.95 4.27
C PRO A 317 29.54 -36.31 3.64
N ALA A 318 30.70 -36.87 4.01
CA ALA A 318 31.99 -36.52 3.43
C ALA A 318 31.95 -36.42 1.90
N GLY A 319 32.41 -35.30 1.36
CA GLY A 319 32.48 -35.07 -0.10
C GLY A 319 31.19 -34.60 -0.75
N THR A 320 30.16 -34.27 0.02
CA THR A 320 28.95 -33.60 -0.49
C THR A 320 29.31 -32.20 -0.98
N GLU A 321 28.95 -31.90 -2.24
CA GLU A 321 29.00 -30.56 -2.81
C GLU A 321 27.64 -29.86 -2.58
N VAL A 322 27.64 -28.55 -2.39
CA VAL A 322 26.43 -27.72 -2.17
C VAL A 322 26.28 -26.76 -3.34
#